data_AF-A0A7J6UPV4-F1
#
_entry.id   AF-A0A7J6UPV4-F1
#
_cell.length_a   1.000
_cell.length_b   1.000
_cell.length_c   1.000
_cell.angle_alpha   90.00
_cell.angle_beta   90.00
_cell.angle_gamma   90.00
#
_symmetry.space_group_name_H-M   'P 1'
#
loop_
_entity.id
_entity.type
_entity.pdbx_description
1 polymer ?
#
loop_
_entity_poly.entity_id
_entity_poly.type
_entity_poly.pdbx_seq_one_letter_code
_entity_poly.pdbx_strand_id
1 'polypeptide(L)'
;FQVAAKPDVAYYFDLIGPDRLAEARRLGEEGKRLALQGKWVEASQARDKLEALMTDQSGGVNLYDVRTTDDYSWQDDRLQYFLNLPQVKETLHVPSSRSYG
;
A
#
# COMPACT_ATOMS: atom_id res chain seq x y z
N PHE A 1 -3.86 -13.32 6.41
CA PHE A 1 -4.37 -12.88 7.72
C PHE A 1 -4.12 -11.40 8.04
N GLN A 2 -3.06 -10.77 7.49
CA GLN A 2 -2.74 -9.35 7.71
C GLN A 2 -3.90 -8.37 7.41
N VAL A 3 -4.63 -8.56 6.31
CA VAL A 3 -5.72 -7.65 5.87
C VAL A 3 -6.83 -7.49 6.93
N ALA A 4 -7.17 -8.57 7.65
CA ALA A 4 -8.21 -8.53 8.68
C ALA A 4 -7.75 -7.84 9.99
N ALA A 5 -6.44 -7.79 10.25
CA ALA A 5 -5.89 -7.15 11.45
C ALA A 5 -5.64 -5.64 11.27
N LYS A 6 -5.52 -5.16 10.02
CA LYS A 6 -5.23 -3.75 9.70
C LYS A 6 -6.19 -2.74 10.37
N PRO A 7 -7.52 -2.96 10.39
CA PRO A 7 -8.45 -2.02 11.02
C PRO A 7 -8.18 -1.78 12.51
N ASP A 8 -7.88 -2.85 13.25
CA ASP A 8 -7.62 -2.75 14.69
C ASP A 8 -6.31 -2.04 14.96
N VAL A 9 -5.27 -2.35 14.19
CA VAL A 9 -3.99 -1.63 14.28
C VAL A 9 -4.19 -0.14 13.97
N ALA A 10 -4.88 0.21 12.88
CA ALA A 10 -5.12 1.60 12.53
C ALA A 10 -5.91 2.34 13.62
N TYR A 11 -6.90 1.70 14.24
CA TYR A 11 -7.66 2.27 15.35
C TYR A 11 -6.80 2.51 16.60
N TYR A 12 -5.98 1.53 17.00
CA TYR A 12 -5.12 1.68 18.18
C TYR A 12 -3.97 2.69 17.99
N PHE A 13 -3.65 3.04 16.75
CA PHE A 13 -2.72 4.11 16.41
C PHE A 13 -3.42 5.47 16.18
N ASP A 14 -4.72 5.58 16.51
CA ASP A 14 -5.55 6.77 16.28
C ASP A 14 -5.59 7.25 14.81
N LEU A 15 -5.36 6.34 13.86
CA LEU A 15 -5.38 6.64 12.43
C LEU A 15 -6.79 6.56 11.83
N ILE A 16 -7.73 5.87 12.49
CA ILE A 16 -9.14 5.84 12.10
C ILE A 16 -10.04 6.00 13.32
N GLY A 17 -11.16 6.68 13.16
CA GLY A 17 -12.14 6.89 14.23
C GLY A 17 -13.07 5.69 14.47
N PRO A 18 -13.76 5.64 15.63
CA PRO A 18 -14.69 4.57 15.98
C PRO A 18 -15.86 4.44 14.97
N ASP A 19 -16.27 5.55 14.35
CA ASP A 19 -17.40 5.60 13.41
C ASP A 19 -17.16 4.79 12.12
N ARG A 20 -15.89 4.53 11.78
CA ARG A 20 -15.48 3.78 10.59
C ARG A 20 -14.86 2.42 10.88
N LEU A 21 -14.58 2.12 12.15
CA LEU A 21 -13.95 0.87 12.56
C LEU A 21 -14.79 -0.36 12.20
N ALA A 22 -16.11 -0.29 12.38
CA ALA A 22 -17.00 -1.40 12.05
C ALA A 22 -16.99 -1.73 10.55
N GLU A 23 -16.99 -0.69 9.71
CA GLU A 23 -16.91 -0.84 8.25
C GLU A 23 -15.55 -1.41 7.82
N ALA A 24 -14.46 -0.88 8.37
CA ALA A 24 -13.10 -1.36 8.09
C ALA A 24 -12.92 -2.84 8.48
N ARG A 25 -13.40 -3.24 9.67
CA ARG A 25 -13.40 -4.66 10.11
C ARG A 25 -14.17 -5.56 9.16
N ARG A 26 -15.35 -5.12 8.71
CA ARG A 26 -16.17 -5.87 7.76
C ARG A 26 -15.43 -6.12 6.45
N LEU A 27 -14.77 -5.10 5.89
CA LEU A 27 -13.98 -5.24 4.67
C LEU A 27 -12.77 -6.18 4.86
N GLY A 28 -12.09 -6.07 6.01
CA GLY A 28 -10.97 -6.94 6.36
C GLY A 28 -11.35 -8.42 6.48
N GLU A 29 -12.46 -8.71 7.17
CA GLU A 29 -12.98 -10.07 7.31
C GLU A 29 -13.54 -10.61 5.99
N GLU A 30 -14.15 -9.78 5.16
CA GLU A 30 -14.63 -10.19 3.83
C GLU A 30 -13.46 -10.57 2.91
N GLY A 31 -12.39 -9.78 2.88
CA GLY A 31 -11.18 -10.12 2.12
C GLY A 31 -10.55 -11.44 2.57
N LYS A 32 -10.49 -11.67 3.89
CA LYS A 32 -10.05 -12.96 4.47
C LYS A 32 -10.96 -14.11 4.05
N ARG A 33 -12.28 -13.94 4.12
CA ARG A 33 -13.28 -14.96 3.74
C ARG A 33 -13.14 -15.34 2.28
N LEU A 34 -13.01 -14.36 1.37
CA LEU A 34 -12.84 -14.59 -0.07
C LEU A 34 -11.52 -15.31 -0.39
N ALA A 35 -10.43 -14.91 0.27
CA ALA A 35 -9.14 -15.57 0.12
C ALA A 35 -9.18 -17.05 0.54
N LEU A 36 -9.85 -17.36 1.67
CA LEU A 36 -10.05 -18.75 2.12
C LEU A 36 -10.90 -19.59 1.16
N GLN A 37 -11.72 -18.95 0.32
CA GLN A 37 -12.50 -19.59 -0.73
C GLN A 37 -11.75 -19.72 -2.07
N GLY A 38 -10.49 -19.27 -2.15
CA GLY A 38 -9.73 -19.24 -3.40
C GLY A 38 -10.18 -18.16 -4.39
N LYS A 39 -11.03 -17.22 -3.96
CA LYS A 39 -11.55 -16.10 -4.78
C LYS A 39 -10.59 -14.92 -4.75
N TRP A 40 -9.44 -15.09 -5.40
CA TRP A 40 -8.30 -14.18 -5.25
C TRP A 40 -8.56 -12.77 -5.79
N VAL A 41 -9.28 -12.65 -6.91
CA VAL A 41 -9.59 -11.35 -7.51
C VAL A 41 -10.51 -10.55 -6.59
N GLU A 42 -11.56 -11.17 -6.09
CA GLU A 42 -12.52 -10.54 -5.18
C GLU A 42 -11.88 -10.24 -3.82
N ALA A 43 -11.01 -11.12 -3.32
CA ALA A 43 -10.23 -10.87 -2.12
C ALA A 43 -9.32 -9.64 -2.28
N SER A 44 -8.69 -9.47 -3.45
CA SER A 44 -7.89 -8.28 -3.76
C SER A 44 -8.76 -7.02 -3.78
N GLN A 45 -9.91 -7.06 -4.46
CA GLN A 45 -10.83 -5.91 -4.49
C GLN A 45 -11.34 -5.52 -3.10
N ALA A 46 -11.61 -6.50 -2.22
CA ALA A 46 -11.98 -6.23 -0.83
C ALA A 46 -10.84 -5.56 -0.05
N ARG A 47 -9.60 -6.00 -0.28
CA ARG A 47 -8.40 -5.35 0.27
C ARG A 47 -8.26 -3.91 -0.24
N ASP A 48 -8.41 -3.67 -1.53
CA ASP A 48 -8.23 -2.33 -2.12
C ASP A 48 -9.26 -1.34 -1.55
N LYS A 49 -10.51 -1.79 -1.35
CA LYS A 49 -11.55 -0.99 -0.67
C LYS A 49 -11.18 -0.66 0.77
N LEU A 50 -10.62 -1.63 1.50
CA LEU A 50 -10.16 -1.40 2.87
C LEU A 50 -9.00 -0.39 2.89
N GLU A 51 -8.02 -0.54 2.01
CA GLU A 51 -6.87 0.37 1.93
C GLU A 51 -7.31 1.79 1.56
N ALA A 52 -8.23 1.95 0.61
CA ALA A 52 -8.81 3.25 0.27
C ALA A 52 -9.53 3.91 1.47
N LEU A 53 -10.34 3.15 2.22
CA LEU A 53 -11.03 3.66 3.41
C LEU A 53 -10.02 4.12 4.48
N MET A 54 -8.97 3.34 4.74
CA MET A 54 -7.97 3.69 5.75
C MET A 54 -7.13 4.91 5.32
N THR A 55 -6.76 5.02 4.04
CA THR A 55 -6.04 6.19 3.53
C THR A 55 -6.87 7.47 3.65
N ASP A 56 -8.15 7.41 3.27
CA ASP A 56 -9.08 8.54 3.40
C ASP A 56 -9.23 8.99 4.87
N GLN A 57 -9.46 8.02 5.77
CA GLN A 57 -9.73 8.32 7.18
C GLN A 57 -8.51 8.75 7.98
N SER A 58 -7.31 8.30 7.59
CA SER A 58 -6.07 8.72 8.24
C SER A 58 -5.55 10.07 7.74
N GLY A 59 -6.25 10.73 6.81
CA GLY A 59 -5.80 12.00 6.22
C GLY A 59 -4.63 11.84 5.25
N GLY A 60 -4.53 10.68 4.59
CA GLY A 60 -3.45 10.38 3.63
C GLY A 60 -2.15 9.91 4.28
N VAL A 61 -2.18 9.46 5.54
CA VAL A 61 -1.00 8.92 6.20
C VAL A 61 -0.50 7.70 5.44
N ASN A 62 0.82 7.64 5.25
CA ASN A 62 1.46 6.58 4.51
C ASN A 62 1.34 5.25 5.27
N LEU A 63 0.69 4.26 4.64
CA LEU A 63 0.47 2.94 5.22
C LEU A 63 1.77 2.17 5.52
N TYR A 64 2.90 2.59 4.96
CA TYR A 64 4.23 2.02 5.21
C TYR A 64 5.05 2.80 6.24
N ASP A 65 4.74 4.08 6.45
CA ASP A 65 5.37 4.92 7.49
C ASP A 65 4.37 5.95 8.03
N VAL A 66 3.76 5.62 9.16
CA VAL A 66 2.68 6.43 9.76
C VAL A 66 3.11 7.82 10.25
N ARG A 67 4.40 8.15 10.15
CA ARG A 67 4.96 9.46 10.52
C ARG A 67 4.93 10.46 9.37
N THR A 68 4.58 10.03 8.15
CA THR A 68 4.52 10.88 6.96
C THR A 68 3.18 10.73 6.24
N THR A 69 2.78 11.79 5.54
CA THR A 69 1.66 11.83 4.58
C THR A 69 2.16 11.83 3.13
N ASP A 70 3.47 11.74 2.92
CA ASP A 70 4.05 11.68 1.59
C ASP A 70 3.60 10.38 0.91
N ASP A 71 3.31 10.47 -0.38
CA ASP A 71 3.17 9.28 -1.21
C ASP A 71 4.44 8.42 -1.07
N TYR A 72 4.28 7.10 -1.13
CA TYR A 72 5.42 6.17 -1.10
C TYR A 72 6.20 6.19 -2.44
N SER A 73 6.38 7.38 -3.04
CA SER A 73 7.10 7.62 -4.29
C SER A 73 8.61 7.53 -4.13
N TRP A 74 9.13 7.40 -2.89
CA TRP A 74 10.57 7.29 -2.67
C TRP A 74 11.20 6.12 -3.45
N GLN A 75 10.43 5.05 -3.70
CA GLN A 75 10.89 3.97 -4.56
C GLN A 75 11.02 4.46 -5.99
N ASP A 76 9.98 5.06 -6.56
CA ASP A 76 10.02 5.52 -7.95
C ASP A 76 11.11 6.58 -8.17
N ASP A 77 11.20 7.61 -7.32
CA ASP A 77 12.17 8.70 -7.50
C ASP A 77 13.62 8.23 -7.29
N ARG A 78 13.87 7.41 -6.25
CA ARG A 78 15.24 6.93 -5.96
C ARG A 78 15.66 5.81 -6.90
N LEU A 79 14.73 4.93 -7.28
CA LEU A 79 15.01 3.86 -8.23
C LEU A 79 15.20 4.45 -9.63
N GLN A 80 14.38 5.43 -10.02
CA GLN A 80 14.58 6.17 -11.26
C GLN A 80 15.92 6.90 -11.27
N TYR A 81 16.29 7.59 -10.20
CA TYR A 81 17.60 8.21 -10.09
C TYR A 81 18.73 7.16 -10.21
N PHE A 82 18.69 6.11 -9.38
CA PHE A 82 19.73 5.08 -9.31
C PHE A 82 19.90 4.32 -10.63
N LEU A 83 18.80 3.84 -11.23
CA LEU A 83 18.82 3.10 -12.49
C LEU A 83 19.21 3.97 -13.68
N ASN A 84 19.10 5.30 -13.55
CA ASN A 84 19.56 6.22 -14.58
C ASN A 84 21.03 6.66 -14.44
N LEU A 85 21.75 6.26 -13.37
CA LEU A 85 23.19 6.53 -13.24
C LEU A 85 24.00 5.84 -14.34
N PRO A 86 24.99 6.51 -14.97
CA PRO A 86 25.80 5.93 -16.05
C PRO A 86 26.46 4.61 -15.66
N GLN A 87 27.02 4.53 -14.46
CA GLN A 87 27.71 3.35 -13.94
C GLN A 87 26.75 2.16 -13.75
N VAL A 88 25.51 2.43 -13.35
CA VAL A 88 24.48 1.40 -13.17
C VAL A 88 24.02 0.88 -14.54
N LYS A 89 23.79 1.78 -15.50
CA LYS A 89 23.46 1.38 -16.88
C LYS A 89 24.55 0.55 -17.52
N GLU A 90 25.81 0.95 -17.33
CA GLU A 90 26.97 0.20 -17.81
C GLU A 90 27.03 -1.20 -17.21
N THR A 91 26.89 -1.31 -15.88
CA THR A 91 26.90 -2.58 -15.13
C THR A 91 25.78 -3.52 -15.58
N LEU A 92 24.61 -2.97 -15.90
CA LEU A 92 23.44 -3.73 -16.36
C LEU A 92 23.42 -3.95 -17.89
N HIS A 93 24.45 -3.48 -18.61
CA HIS A 93 24.53 -3.52 -20.07
C HIS A 93 23.32 -2.88 -20.79
N VAL A 94 22.78 -1.80 -20.22
CA VAL A 94 21.70 -1.01 -20.80
C VAL A 94 22.28 0.17 -21.60
N PRO A 95 21.78 0.47 -22.81
CA PRO A 95 22.23 1.63 -23.58
C PRO A 95 22.10 2.94 -22.78
N SER A 96 23.10 3.80 -22.82
CA SER A 96 23.10 5.09 -22.12
C SER A 96 21.94 6.00 -22.56
N SER A 97 21.51 5.87 -23.82
CA SER A 97 20.37 6.58 -24.42
C SER A 97 19.00 6.16 -23.89
N ARG A 98 18.90 5.02 -23.19
CA ARG A 98 17.64 4.52 -22.64
C ARG A 98 17.45 5.02 -21.21
N SER A 99 16.32 5.66 -20.91
CA SER A 99 15.93 6.03 -19.55
C SER A 99 15.05 4.96 -18.90
N TYR A 100 15.14 4.85 -17.58
CA TYR A 100 14.10 4.24 -16.75
C TYR A 100 13.10 5.33 -16.34
N GLY A 101 11.81 5.02 -16.39
CA GLY A 101 10.70 5.97 -16.22
C GLY A 101 10.04 6.32 -17.55
#